data_AF-A0A2E8D5J1-F1
#
_entry.id   AF-A0A2E8D5J1-F1
#
_cell.length_a   1.000
_cell.length_b   1.000
_cell.length_c   1.000
_cell.angle_alpha   90.00
_cell.angle_beta   90.00
_cell.angle_gamma   90.00
#
_symmetry.space_group_name_H-M   'P 1'
#
loop_
_entity.id
_entity.type
_entity.pdbx_description
1 polymer ?
#
loop_
_entity_poly.entity_id
_entity_poly.type
_entity_poly.pdbx_seq_one_letter_code
_entity_poly.pdbx_strand_id
1 'polypeptide(L)'
;MNDARANNNEETDGNARQELRTGDLISTIKDYADKLQQDGSTRGDLKILSRTLRELRYAFKIFAPYRRSRKATIFGSARTAPEEPAYQQAVALGSALARQDWMVITGAGDGIMGAGHEGAGREHSMGLNIMLPFEQSANKTIDGDSKLVHMKYFFTRKLMFVKECDAVVCLPGGFGTLDEGLEVLTLLQTGKHDMMPVVLLDAPGGSYWKALDCFIREHVLTAKLISEEDLSLYKVTDSCEEAVEEVLGFYRRYHSMRYVRQELVLRLNAELSEEEFAEIENRFGKIVTEGGFRRSAPLKAEKDEPELADKPRLVFQFNRRNLGQLRQLIDFINAGA
;
A
#
# COMPACT_ATOMS: atom_id res chain seq x y z
N MET A 1 -17.03 0.69 43.02
CA MET A 1 -15.58 0.51 43.22
C MET A 1 -15.03 -0.79 42.60
N ASN A 2 -15.84 -1.59 41.88
CA ASN A 2 -15.43 -2.87 41.28
C ASN A 2 -15.10 -2.83 39.77
N ASP A 3 -15.45 -1.76 39.03
CA ASP A 3 -15.21 -1.70 37.57
C ASP A 3 -13.78 -1.27 37.18
N ALA A 4 -13.09 -0.50 38.02
CA ALA A 4 -11.73 -0.04 37.70
C ALA A 4 -10.66 -1.13 37.85
N ARG A 5 -10.95 -2.24 38.55
CA ARG A 5 -10.01 -3.37 38.72
C ARG A 5 -10.16 -4.46 37.65
N ALA A 6 -11.30 -4.53 36.97
CA ALA A 6 -11.52 -5.47 35.87
C ALA A 6 -10.83 -5.00 34.57
N ASN A 7 -10.91 -3.68 34.27
CA ASN A 7 -10.27 -3.10 33.08
C ASN A 7 -8.74 -3.18 33.11
N ASN A 8 -8.10 -2.99 34.27
CA ASN A 8 -6.64 -3.08 34.39
C ASN A 8 -6.11 -4.50 34.17
N ASN A 9 -6.88 -5.54 34.49
CA ASN A 9 -6.44 -6.93 34.34
C ASN A 9 -6.52 -7.42 32.88
N GLU A 10 -7.49 -6.95 32.10
CA GLU A 10 -7.64 -7.34 30.68
C GLU A 10 -6.61 -6.66 29.76
N GLU A 11 -6.25 -5.39 30.01
CA GLU A 11 -5.17 -4.71 29.30
C GLU A 11 -3.80 -5.34 29.59
N THR A 12 -3.53 -5.75 30.83
CA THR A 12 -2.29 -6.46 31.17
C THR A 12 -2.21 -7.86 30.56
N ASP A 13 -3.31 -8.60 30.47
CA ASP A 13 -3.34 -9.95 29.87
C ASP A 13 -3.24 -9.89 28.32
N GLY A 14 -3.79 -8.83 27.71
CA GLY A 14 -3.63 -8.53 26.28
C GLY A 14 -2.18 -8.21 25.89
N ASN A 15 -1.54 -7.29 26.62
CA ASN A 15 -0.12 -6.95 26.42
C ASN A 15 0.80 -8.14 26.70
N ALA A 16 0.56 -8.90 27.77
CA ALA A 16 1.36 -10.08 28.09
C ALA A 16 1.26 -11.16 26.99
N ARG A 17 0.07 -11.41 26.42
CA ARG A 17 -0.10 -12.36 25.30
C ARG A 17 0.55 -11.88 24.01
N GLN A 18 0.55 -10.58 23.74
CA GLN A 18 1.21 -10.02 22.56
C GLN A 18 2.74 -10.03 22.71
N GLU A 19 3.25 -9.77 23.92
CA GLU A 19 4.66 -9.92 24.26
C GLU A 19 5.11 -11.39 24.16
N LEU A 20 4.30 -12.34 24.63
CA LEU A 20 4.55 -13.78 24.48
C LEU A 20 4.63 -14.19 23.00
N ARG A 21 3.64 -13.80 22.18
CA ARG A 21 3.66 -14.10 20.72
C ARG A 21 4.82 -13.43 19.98
N THR A 22 5.23 -12.24 20.42
CA THR A 22 6.38 -11.52 19.85
C THR A 22 7.68 -12.22 20.24
N GLY A 23 7.78 -12.69 21.49
CA GLY A 23 8.90 -13.49 21.99
C GLY A 23 9.11 -14.77 21.17
N ASP A 24 8.02 -15.45 20.80
CA ASP A 24 8.06 -16.67 19.98
C ASP A 24 8.68 -16.44 18.60
N LEU A 25 8.33 -15.33 17.93
CA LEU A 25 8.89 -14.97 16.63
C LEU A 25 10.38 -14.58 16.73
N ILE A 26 10.77 -13.86 17.78
CA ILE A 26 12.18 -13.52 18.01
C ILE A 26 13.01 -14.77 18.30
N SER A 27 12.49 -15.72 19.10
CA SER A 27 13.14 -17.01 19.31
C SER A 27 13.30 -17.77 17.99
N THR A 28 12.24 -17.82 17.19
CA THR A 28 12.25 -18.47 15.88
C THR A 28 13.31 -17.88 14.95
N ILE A 29 13.47 -16.54 14.92
CA ILE A 29 14.52 -15.88 14.13
C ILE A 29 15.92 -16.31 14.59
N LYS A 30 16.14 -16.43 15.91
CA LYS A 30 17.43 -16.91 16.46
C LYS A 30 17.68 -18.37 16.07
N ASP A 31 16.67 -19.22 16.19
CA ASP A 31 16.77 -20.63 15.81
C ASP A 31 17.12 -20.80 14.33
N TYR A 32 16.60 -19.94 13.44
CA TYR A 32 17.00 -19.94 12.04
C TYR A 32 18.46 -19.51 11.84
N ALA A 33 18.96 -18.56 12.62
CA ALA A 33 20.38 -18.19 12.55
C ALA A 33 21.29 -19.37 12.94
N ASP A 34 20.91 -20.13 13.98
CA ASP A 34 21.65 -21.31 14.40
C ASP A 34 21.59 -22.43 13.35
N LYS A 35 20.44 -22.61 12.70
CA LYS A 35 20.29 -23.57 11.59
C LYS A 35 21.17 -23.23 10.38
N LEU A 36 21.36 -21.95 10.05
CA LEU A 36 22.26 -21.56 8.96
C LEU A 36 23.71 -22.04 9.19
N GLN A 37 24.16 -22.06 10.46
CA GLN A 37 25.46 -22.61 10.83
C GLN A 37 25.49 -24.13 10.67
N GLN A 38 24.44 -24.83 11.12
CA GLN A 38 24.32 -26.29 10.99
C GLN A 38 24.29 -26.72 9.52
N ASP A 39 23.62 -25.96 8.67
CA ASP A 39 23.48 -26.20 7.23
C ASP A 39 24.78 -25.92 6.46
N GLY A 40 25.82 -25.35 7.09
CA GLY A 40 27.09 -25.02 6.44
C GLY A 40 26.95 -23.92 5.38
N SER A 41 26.06 -22.95 5.61
CA SER A 41 25.73 -21.88 4.65
C SER A 41 26.97 -21.10 4.18
N THR A 42 27.00 -20.71 2.90
CA THR A 42 28.16 -20.01 2.35
C THR A 42 28.28 -18.59 2.92
N ARG A 43 29.50 -18.03 2.90
CA ARG A 43 29.71 -16.63 3.29
C ARG A 43 28.91 -15.64 2.42
N GLY A 44 28.62 -15.99 1.17
CA GLY A 44 27.80 -15.19 0.26
C GLY A 44 26.36 -15.07 0.77
N ASP A 45 25.75 -16.20 1.08
CA ASP A 45 24.36 -16.29 1.58
C ASP A 45 24.21 -15.57 2.92
N LEU A 46 25.15 -15.81 3.84
CA LEU A 46 25.18 -15.14 5.15
C LEU A 46 25.29 -13.61 5.03
N LYS A 47 26.05 -13.10 4.04
CA LYS A 47 26.14 -11.65 3.78
C LYS A 47 24.80 -11.09 3.31
N ILE A 48 24.10 -11.79 2.42
CA ILE A 48 22.79 -11.37 1.93
C ILE A 48 21.81 -11.33 3.09
N LEU A 49 21.65 -12.42 3.83
CA LEU A 49 20.70 -12.52 4.95
C LEU A 49 20.99 -11.48 6.04
N SER A 50 22.26 -11.35 6.47
CA SER A 50 22.67 -10.38 7.48
C SER A 50 22.37 -8.94 7.04
N ARG A 51 22.65 -8.61 5.77
CA ARG A 51 22.40 -7.27 5.24
C ARG A 51 20.90 -7.00 5.10
N THR A 52 20.14 -7.94 4.56
CA THR A 52 18.68 -7.87 4.45
C THR A 52 18.03 -7.62 5.80
N LEU A 53 18.37 -8.42 6.82
CA LEU A 53 17.83 -8.28 8.16
C LEU A 53 18.16 -6.90 8.75
N ARG A 54 19.40 -6.43 8.59
CA ARG A 54 19.81 -5.10 9.06
C ARG A 54 19.02 -3.99 8.38
N GLU A 55 18.85 -4.05 7.06
CA GLU A 55 18.13 -3.02 6.29
C GLU A 55 16.66 -2.98 6.64
N LEU A 56 15.98 -4.13 6.66
CA LEU A 56 14.56 -4.20 7.01
C LEU A 56 14.32 -3.77 8.45
N ARG A 57 15.14 -4.22 9.42
CA ARG A 57 15.02 -3.79 10.81
C ARG A 57 15.17 -2.27 10.95
N TYR A 58 16.10 -1.66 10.22
CA TYR A 58 16.29 -0.21 10.24
C TYR A 58 15.11 0.52 9.58
N ALA A 59 14.67 0.08 8.40
CA ALA A 59 13.52 0.67 7.72
C ALA A 59 12.25 0.57 8.59
N PHE A 60 11.95 -0.60 9.18
CA PHE A 60 10.82 -0.77 10.09
C PHE A 60 10.88 0.17 11.30
N LYS A 61 12.09 0.45 11.83
CA LYS A 61 12.27 1.43 12.91
C LYS A 61 11.90 2.83 12.47
N ILE A 62 12.34 3.25 11.27
CA ILE A 62 12.10 4.60 10.75
C ILE A 62 10.62 4.81 10.40
N PHE A 63 9.95 3.80 9.86
CA PHE A 63 8.53 3.87 9.49
C PHE A 63 7.57 3.66 10.67
N ALA A 64 8.03 3.04 11.77
CA ALA A 64 7.17 2.72 12.92
C ALA A 64 6.36 3.91 13.49
N PRO A 65 6.93 5.12 13.66
CA PRO A 65 6.17 6.27 14.18
C PRO A 65 5.02 6.72 13.26
N TYR A 66 5.11 6.40 11.97
CA TYR A 66 4.19 6.89 10.94
C TYR A 66 3.14 5.87 10.52
N ARG A 67 3.05 4.70 11.18
CA ARG A 67 2.13 3.62 10.76
C ARG A 67 0.65 4.02 10.70
N ARG A 68 0.25 5.04 11.45
CA ARG A 68 -1.13 5.56 11.47
C ARG A 68 -1.41 6.62 10.41
N SER A 69 -0.36 7.20 9.81
CA SER A 69 -0.49 8.15 8.73
C SER A 69 -0.65 7.39 7.41
N ARG A 70 -1.66 7.76 6.62
CA ARG A 70 -1.78 7.24 5.25
C ARG A 70 -0.61 7.72 4.40
N LYS A 71 -0.13 6.88 3.49
CA LYS A 71 1.02 7.21 2.66
C LYS A 71 0.76 6.87 1.21
N ALA A 72 1.10 7.77 0.31
CA ALA A 72 1.13 7.51 -1.12
C ALA A 72 2.57 7.36 -1.60
N THR A 73 2.86 6.29 -2.33
CA THR A 73 4.14 6.15 -3.02
C THR A 73 4.04 6.80 -4.39
N ILE A 74 4.94 7.73 -4.69
CA ILE A 74 5.06 8.35 -6.01
C ILE A 74 6.26 7.77 -6.75
N PHE A 75 6.00 7.18 -7.92
CA PHE A 75 7.01 6.69 -8.84
C PHE A 75 7.07 7.58 -10.09
N GLY A 76 8.27 7.70 -10.67
CA GLY A 76 8.46 8.38 -11.96
C GLY A 76 9.92 8.62 -12.28
N SER A 77 10.15 9.27 -13.42
CA SER A 77 11.50 9.51 -13.94
C SER A 77 12.38 10.31 -12.97
N ALA A 78 13.62 9.85 -12.77
CA ALA A 78 14.68 10.61 -12.09
C ALA A 78 15.26 11.75 -12.95
N ARG A 79 14.80 11.90 -14.21
CA ARG A 79 15.41 12.76 -15.23
C ARG A 79 14.50 13.90 -15.69
N THR A 80 13.24 13.91 -15.26
CA THR A 80 12.29 14.96 -15.65
C THR A 80 12.71 16.30 -15.06
N ALA A 81 12.85 17.32 -15.91
CA ALA A 81 13.27 18.65 -15.49
C ALA A 81 12.14 19.40 -14.76
N PRO A 82 12.45 20.34 -13.84
CA PRO A 82 11.46 21.10 -13.09
C PRO A 82 10.42 21.84 -13.96
N GLU A 83 10.81 22.31 -15.13
CA GLU A 83 9.98 23.02 -16.09
C GLU A 83 8.99 22.12 -16.86
N GLU A 84 9.17 20.80 -16.81
CA GLU A 84 8.30 19.88 -17.54
C GLU A 84 6.92 19.75 -16.86
N PRO A 85 5.82 19.66 -17.63
CA PRO A 85 4.48 19.53 -17.05
C PRO A 85 4.29 18.34 -16.10
N ALA A 86 4.96 17.20 -16.37
CA ALA A 86 4.93 16.04 -15.48
C ALA A 86 5.56 16.32 -14.11
N TYR A 87 6.61 17.15 -14.05
CA TYR A 87 7.19 17.58 -12.78
C TYR A 87 6.18 18.41 -11.99
N GLN A 88 5.54 19.37 -12.64
CA GLN A 88 4.53 20.24 -12.02
C GLN A 88 3.33 19.45 -11.49
N GLN A 89 2.90 18.40 -12.22
CA GLN A 89 1.88 17.45 -11.72
C GLN A 89 2.33 16.76 -10.44
N ALA A 90 3.57 16.28 -10.35
CA ALA A 90 4.07 15.63 -9.15
C ALA A 90 4.16 16.59 -7.95
N VAL A 91 4.55 17.85 -8.17
CA VAL A 91 4.53 18.89 -7.13
C VAL A 91 3.09 19.15 -6.65
N ALA A 92 2.15 19.33 -7.58
CA ALA A 92 0.75 19.58 -7.27
C ALA A 92 0.14 18.41 -6.47
N LEU A 93 0.39 17.18 -6.91
CA LEU A 93 -0.05 15.95 -6.25
C LEU A 93 0.52 15.86 -4.83
N GLY A 94 1.83 16.02 -4.66
CA GLY A 94 2.48 15.98 -3.36
C GLY A 94 1.88 17.01 -2.39
N SER A 95 1.63 18.23 -2.87
CA SER A 95 1.03 19.30 -2.08
C SER A 95 -0.41 19.00 -1.69
N ALA A 96 -1.22 18.48 -2.62
CA ALA A 96 -2.61 18.12 -2.36
C ALA A 96 -2.74 17.00 -1.32
N LEU A 97 -1.89 15.97 -1.40
CA LEU A 97 -1.85 14.88 -0.44
C LEU A 97 -1.41 15.36 0.95
N ALA A 98 -0.33 16.15 1.04
CA ALA A 98 0.15 16.68 2.31
C ALA A 98 -0.88 17.59 3.02
N ARG A 99 -1.71 18.33 2.26
CA ARG A 99 -2.83 19.12 2.85
C ARG A 99 -3.90 18.27 3.52
N GLN A 100 -3.92 16.97 3.24
CA GLN A 100 -4.83 15.99 3.84
C GLN A 100 -4.11 15.09 4.86
N ASP A 101 -2.94 15.52 5.34
CA ASP A 101 -2.07 14.79 6.28
C ASP A 101 -1.56 13.42 5.76
N TRP A 102 -1.53 13.24 4.44
CA TRP A 102 -0.88 12.09 3.81
C TRP A 102 0.62 12.30 3.74
N MET A 103 1.37 11.22 3.98
CA MET A 103 2.80 11.21 3.68
C MET A 103 3.04 10.80 2.22
N VAL A 104 4.13 11.29 1.65
CA VAL A 104 4.60 10.92 0.32
C VAL A 104 5.89 10.13 0.45
N ILE A 105 5.88 8.90 -0.07
CA ILE A 105 7.06 8.06 -0.17
C ILE A 105 7.61 8.15 -1.59
N THR A 106 8.90 8.38 -1.75
CA THR A 106 9.56 8.26 -3.07
C THR A 106 10.90 7.55 -2.97
N GLY A 107 11.51 7.31 -4.13
CA GLY A 107 12.89 6.86 -4.20
C GLY A 107 13.94 7.89 -3.77
N ALA A 108 13.53 9.10 -3.38
CA ALA A 108 14.36 10.20 -2.90
C ALA A 108 15.41 10.73 -3.88
N GLY A 109 15.39 10.33 -5.16
CA GLY A 109 16.20 10.96 -6.20
C GLY A 109 15.57 12.27 -6.71
N ASP A 110 16.20 12.86 -7.73
CA ASP A 110 15.69 14.02 -8.46
C ASP A 110 14.51 13.68 -9.39
N GLY A 111 14.14 14.62 -10.26
CA GLY A 111 13.03 14.49 -11.19
C GLY A 111 11.69 14.37 -10.46
N ILE A 112 10.83 13.46 -10.92
CA ILE A 112 9.50 13.24 -10.35
C ILE A 112 9.57 12.88 -8.86
N MET A 113 10.56 12.09 -8.44
CA MET A 113 10.71 11.73 -7.02
C MET A 113 11.01 12.96 -6.17
N GLY A 114 11.83 13.87 -6.69
CA GLY A 114 12.11 15.17 -6.08
C GLY A 114 10.88 16.06 -6.05
N ALA A 115 10.13 16.13 -7.15
CA ALA A 115 8.91 16.90 -7.28
C ALA A 115 7.83 16.48 -6.27
N GLY A 116 7.62 15.17 -6.10
CA GLY A 116 6.65 14.65 -5.12
C GLY A 116 7.00 15.07 -3.69
N HIS A 117 8.27 14.99 -3.32
CA HIS A 117 8.74 15.50 -2.02
C HIS A 117 8.64 17.02 -1.92
N GLU A 118 9.04 17.76 -2.95
CA GLU A 118 8.92 19.23 -3.00
C GLU A 118 7.48 19.69 -2.74
N GLY A 119 6.51 19.06 -3.40
CA GLY A 119 5.09 19.33 -3.19
C GLY A 119 4.62 19.02 -1.77
N ALA A 120 5.00 17.85 -1.24
CA ALA A 120 4.58 17.41 0.09
C ALA A 120 5.25 18.19 1.24
N GLY A 121 6.43 18.73 0.98
CA GLY A 121 7.30 19.32 1.99
C GLY A 121 7.99 18.26 2.86
N ARG A 122 8.99 18.72 3.62
CA ARG A 122 9.91 17.85 4.39
C ARG A 122 9.21 17.02 5.48
N GLU A 123 8.20 17.58 6.13
CA GLU A 123 7.48 16.91 7.22
C GLU A 123 6.68 15.70 6.73
N HIS A 124 6.08 15.80 5.54
CA HIS A 124 5.28 14.74 4.93
C HIS A 124 6.06 13.84 3.97
N SER A 125 7.36 14.04 3.80
CA SER A 125 8.18 13.26 2.84
C SER A 125 8.93 12.10 3.51
N MET A 126 8.93 10.92 2.90
CA MET A 126 9.74 9.77 3.33
C MET A 126 10.54 9.19 2.16
N GLY A 127 11.82 8.95 2.37
CA GLY A 127 12.73 8.54 1.30
C GLY A 127 13.20 7.09 1.44
N LEU A 128 13.06 6.30 0.37
CA LEU A 128 13.70 5.00 0.23
C LEU A 128 14.75 5.09 -0.89
N ASN A 129 15.95 5.55 -0.56
CA ASN A 129 17.03 5.68 -1.55
C ASN A 129 17.73 4.33 -1.80
N ILE A 130 18.21 4.10 -3.01
CA ILE A 130 18.98 2.92 -3.39
C ILE A 130 20.46 3.29 -3.56
N MET A 131 21.36 2.53 -2.94
CA MET A 131 22.80 2.73 -3.06
C MET A 131 23.29 2.25 -4.42
N LEU A 132 23.59 3.19 -5.32
CA LEU A 132 24.19 2.92 -6.63
C LEU A 132 25.69 3.28 -6.61
N PRO A 133 26.50 2.64 -7.47
CA PRO A 133 27.94 2.89 -7.53
C PRO A 133 28.31 4.28 -8.10
N PHE A 134 27.36 4.96 -8.74
CA PHE A 134 27.46 6.35 -9.18
C PHE A 134 26.65 7.23 -8.22
N GLU A 135 27.12 8.46 -8.01
CA GLU A 135 26.56 9.37 -7.02
C GLU A 135 25.11 9.73 -7.37
N GLN A 136 24.16 9.22 -6.57
CA GLN A 136 22.78 9.69 -6.54
C GLN A 136 22.55 10.26 -5.14
N SER A 137 22.74 11.58 -5.01
CA SER A 137 22.36 12.33 -3.82
C SER A 137 20.84 12.27 -3.64
N ALA A 138 20.38 12.38 -2.39
CA ALA A 138 18.97 12.59 -2.15
C ALA A 138 18.53 13.98 -2.66
N ASN A 139 17.27 14.13 -3.04
CA ASN A 139 16.72 15.43 -3.40
C ASN A 139 16.78 16.41 -2.22
N LYS A 140 16.89 17.70 -2.55
CA LYS A 140 17.04 18.82 -1.61
C LYS A 140 16.02 18.82 -0.44
N THR A 141 14.82 18.30 -0.66
CA THR A 141 13.74 18.34 0.34
C THR A 141 14.02 17.43 1.53
N ILE A 142 14.53 16.22 1.27
CA ILE A 142 14.70 15.16 2.28
C ILE A 142 16.18 14.88 2.60
N ASP A 143 17.11 15.61 1.98
CA ASP A 143 18.54 15.45 2.24
C ASP A 143 18.88 15.69 3.73
N GLY A 144 19.61 14.75 4.33
CA GLY A 144 19.92 14.72 5.77
C GLY A 144 18.74 14.45 6.71
N ASP A 145 17.54 14.13 6.21
CA ASP A 145 16.38 13.84 7.07
C ASP A 145 16.43 12.43 7.69
N SER A 146 15.95 12.29 8.91
CA SER A 146 15.84 11.00 9.60
C SER A 146 14.89 9.99 8.91
N LYS A 147 13.95 10.49 8.10
CA LYS A 147 13.01 9.70 7.29
C LYS A 147 13.61 9.22 5.96
N LEU A 148 14.87 9.56 5.67
CA LEU A 148 15.62 9.04 4.53
C LEU A 148 16.32 7.72 4.90
N VAL A 149 15.96 6.66 4.20
CA VAL A 149 16.50 5.33 4.41
C VAL A 149 17.27 4.88 3.18
N HIS A 150 18.52 4.45 3.39
CA HIS A 150 19.37 3.91 2.33
C HIS A 150 19.31 2.38 2.29
N MET A 151 18.89 1.86 1.15
CA MET A 151 18.80 0.44 0.83
C MET A 151 19.96 0.03 -0.07
N LYS A 152 20.51 -1.17 0.12
CA LYS A 152 21.48 -1.76 -0.81
C LYS A 152 20.79 -2.68 -1.81
N TYR A 153 19.76 -3.41 -1.38
CA TYR A 153 19.08 -4.36 -2.23
C TYR A 153 17.78 -3.79 -2.79
N PHE A 154 17.54 -4.01 -4.08
CA PHE A 154 16.29 -3.61 -4.73
C PHE A 154 15.08 -4.33 -4.14
N PHE A 155 15.19 -5.62 -3.79
CA PHE A 155 14.05 -6.38 -3.27
C PHE A 155 13.59 -5.91 -1.89
N THR A 156 14.50 -5.49 -0.99
CA THR A 156 14.11 -4.92 0.31
C THR A 156 13.48 -3.55 0.12
N ARG A 157 13.99 -2.75 -0.82
CA ARG A 157 13.43 -1.44 -1.18
C ARG A 157 12.00 -1.56 -1.73
N LYS A 158 11.78 -2.45 -2.69
CA LYS A 158 10.47 -2.75 -3.28
C LYS A 158 9.47 -3.21 -2.23
N LEU A 159 9.89 -4.14 -1.36
CA LEU A 159 9.09 -4.58 -0.23
C LEU A 159 8.64 -3.38 0.63
N MET A 160 9.56 -2.46 0.96
CA MET A 160 9.21 -1.29 1.78
C MET A 160 8.26 -0.31 1.10
N PHE A 161 8.39 -0.09 -0.22
CA PHE A 161 7.46 0.76 -0.96
C PHE A 161 6.03 0.27 -0.86
N VAL A 162 5.83 -1.04 -1.08
CA VAL A 162 4.49 -1.63 -1.08
C VAL A 162 3.95 -1.78 0.34
N LYS A 163 4.78 -2.29 1.27
CA LYS A 163 4.36 -2.58 2.65
C LYS A 163 3.96 -1.33 3.46
N GLU A 164 4.47 -0.16 3.10
CA GLU A 164 4.24 1.08 3.86
C GLU A 164 3.28 2.05 3.16
N CYS A 165 2.75 1.72 1.98
CA CYS A 165 1.85 2.61 1.25
C CYS A 165 0.39 2.15 1.28
N ASP A 166 -0.49 3.14 1.20
CA ASP A 166 -1.93 3.03 1.06
C ASP A 166 -2.40 3.49 -0.33
N ALA A 167 -1.50 4.00 -1.17
CA ALA A 167 -1.78 4.36 -2.55
C ALA A 167 -0.49 4.39 -3.36
N VAL A 168 -0.61 4.18 -4.68
CA VAL A 168 0.50 4.32 -5.61
C VAL A 168 0.11 5.27 -6.72
N VAL A 169 0.96 6.25 -7.01
CA VAL A 169 0.80 7.14 -8.17
C VAL A 169 2.06 7.08 -9.02
N CYS A 170 1.90 6.64 -10.26
CA CYS A 170 2.97 6.55 -11.24
C CYS A 170 2.84 7.71 -12.22
N LEU A 171 3.87 8.56 -12.29
CA LEU A 171 4.04 9.54 -13.37
C LEU A 171 5.00 9.00 -14.43
N PRO A 172 5.07 9.61 -15.64
CA PRO A 172 5.91 9.11 -16.72
C PRO A 172 7.35 8.84 -16.29
N GLY A 173 7.86 7.68 -16.70
CA GLY A 173 9.10 7.13 -16.17
C GLY A 173 9.82 6.18 -17.10
N GLY A 174 10.97 5.70 -16.64
CA GLY A 174 11.74 4.66 -17.33
C GLY A 174 11.41 3.26 -16.80
N PHE A 175 12.34 2.33 -16.99
CA PHE A 175 12.17 0.94 -16.53
C PHE A 175 11.91 0.79 -15.04
N GLY A 176 12.50 1.63 -14.18
CA GLY A 176 12.25 1.57 -12.74
C GLY A 176 10.78 1.82 -12.39
N THR A 177 10.18 2.84 -12.99
CA THR A 177 8.76 3.18 -12.81
C THR A 177 7.83 2.09 -13.33
N LEU A 178 8.15 1.51 -14.49
CA LEU A 178 7.38 0.39 -15.05
C LEU A 178 7.51 -0.87 -14.19
N ASP A 179 8.72 -1.18 -13.72
CA ASP A 179 9.00 -2.31 -12.82
C ASP A 179 8.18 -2.19 -11.52
N GLU A 180 8.24 -1.04 -10.85
CA GLU A 180 7.52 -0.79 -9.60
C GLU A 180 5.98 -0.75 -9.82
N GLY A 181 5.51 -0.07 -10.87
CA GLY A 181 4.08 0.02 -11.18
C GLY A 181 3.45 -1.33 -11.53
N LEU A 182 4.10 -2.12 -12.39
CA LEU A 182 3.60 -3.44 -12.78
C LEU A 182 3.71 -4.48 -11.65
N GLU A 183 4.72 -4.37 -10.78
CA GLU A 183 4.82 -5.18 -9.57
C GLU A 183 3.60 -4.95 -8.66
N VAL A 184 3.22 -3.71 -8.41
CA VAL A 184 2.03 -3.37 -7.60
C VAL A 184 0.76 -3.96 -8.22
N LEU A 185 0.55 -3.80 -9.52
CA LEU A 185 -0.63 -4.37 -10.19
C LEU A 185 -0.68 -5.90 -10.07
N THR A 186 0.48 -6.55 -10.20
CA THR A 186 0.59 -8.01 -10.02
C THR A 186 0.23 -8.42 -8.59
N LEU A 187 0.70 -7.68 -7.59
CA LEU A 187 0.42 -7.96 -6.18
C LEU A 187 -1.08 -7.78 -5.85
N LEU A 188 -1.73 -6.77 -6.43
CA LEU A 188 -3.17 -6.55 -6.29
C LEU A 188 -3.98 -7.65 -6.99
N GLN A 189 -3.64 -7.97 -8.24
CA GLN A 189 -4.32 -9.01 -9.02
C GLN A 189 -4.24 -10.38 -8.34
N THR A 190 -3.10 -10.70 -7.72
CA THR A 190 -2.87 -11.99 -7.07
C THR A 190 -3.29 -12.04 -5.60
N GLY A 191 -3.82 -10.94 -5.05
CA GLY A 191 -4.21 -10.83 -3.65
C GLY A 191 -3.05 -10.97 -2.67
N LYS A 192 -1.83 -10.61 -3.10
CA LYS A 192 -0.61 -10.59 -2.28
C LYS A 192 -0.40 -9.27 -1.56
N HIS A 193 -1.20 -8.27 -1.89
CA HIS A 193 -1.36 -7.04 -1.14
C HIS A 193 -2.83 -6.76 -0.91
N ASP A 194 -3.14 -5.99 0.13
CA ASP A 194 -4.48 -5.46 0.35
C ASP A 194 -4.84 -4.47 -0.76
N MET A 195 -6.15 -4.31 -1.04
CA MET A 195 -6.58 -3.42 -2.11
C MET A 195 -6.27 -1.95 -1.78
N MET A 196 -5.71 -1.24 -2.75
CA MET A 196 -5.37 0.19 -2.68
C MET A 196 -5.50 0.83 -4.07
N PRO A 197 -5.67 2.17 -4.17
CA PRO A 197 -5.77 2.84 -5.45
C PRO A 197 -4.40 2.96 -6.12
N VAL A 198 -4.37 2.68 -7.43
CA VAL A 198 -3.21 2.88 -8.30
C VAL A 198 -3.58 3.87 -9.39
N VAL A 199 -2.85 4.99 -9.46
CA VAL A 199 -3.08 6.04 -10.45
C VAL A 199 -1.90 6.12 -11.40
N LEU A 200 -2.19 6.05 -12.70
CA LEU A 200 -1.27 6.31 -13.79
C LEU A 200 -1.51 7.75 -14.25
N LEU A 201 -0.81 8.69 -13.62
CA LEU A 201 -0.98 10.13 -13.79
C LEU A 201 -0.05 10.65 -14.88
N ASP A 202 -0.60 11.19 -15.95
CA ASP A 202 0.17 11.80 -17.04
C ASP A 202 0.33 13.31 -16.85
N ALA A 203 1.22 13.91 -17.65
CA ALA A 203 1.18 15.35 -17.89
C ALA A 203 -0.18 15.74 -18.51
N PRO A 204 -0.71 16.96 -18.27
CA PRO A 204 -1.94 17.42 -18.92
C PRO A 204 -1.87 17.26 -20.45
N GLY A 205 -2.83 16.54 -21.04
CA GLY A 205 -2.84 16.23 -22.48
C GLY A 205 -1.80 15.17 -22.91
N GLY A 206 -1.09 14.57 -21.97
CA GLY A 206 -0.14 13.49 -22.19
C GLY A 206 -0.80 12.19 -22.66
N SER A 207 0.04 11.33 -23.23
CA SER A 207 -0.37 10.04 -23.81
C SER A 207 0.52 8.87 -23.39
N TYR A 208 1.46 9.07 -22.47
CA TYR A 208 2.37 8.03 -21.99
C TYR A 208 1.58 6.87 -21.40
N TRP A 209 0.69 7.14 -20.44
CA TRP A 209 -0.09 6.08 -19.79
C TRP A 209 -1.26 5.58 -20.64
N LYS A 210 -1.83 6.45 -21.48
CA LYS A 210 -2.83 6.06 -22.48
C LYS A 210 -2.25 5.04 -23.47
N ALA A 211 -0.98 5.18 -23.86
CA ALA A 211 -0.30 4.22 -24.72
C ALA A 211 -0.11 2.85 -24.02
N LEU A 212 0.26 2.84 -22.74
CA LEU A 212 0.35 1.60 -21.97
C LEU A 212 -1.02 0.93 -21.80
N ASP A 213 -2.06 1.69 -21.45
CA ASP A 213 -3.42 1.18 -21.33
C ASP A 213 -3.94 0.61 -22.65
N CYS A 214 -3.64 1.28 -23.77
CA CYS A 214 -3.93 0.76 -25.11
C CYS A 214 -3.26 -0.61 -25.32
N PHE A 215 -1.96 -0.74 -25.02
CA PHE A 215 -1.26 -2.02 -25.11
C PHE A 215 -1.88 -3.10 -24.21
N ILE A 216 -2.23 -2.77 -22.96
CA ILE A 216 -2.87 -3.69 -22.02
C ILE A 216 -4.20 -4.19 -22.60
N ARG A 217 -5.05 -3.30 -23.10
CA ARG A 217 -6.35 -3.66 -23.68
C ARG A 217 -6.19 -4.49 -24.95
N GLU A 218 -5.40 -4.00 -25.90
CA GLU A 218 -5.28 -4.60 -27.22
C GLU A 218 -4.55 -5.95 -27.20
N HIS A 219 -3.51 -6.09 -26.37
CA HIS A 219 -2.67 -7.29 -26.39
C HIS A 219 -2.84 -8.18 -25.16
N VAL A 220 -2.94 -7.61 -23.96
CA VAL A 220 -2.97 -8.41 -22.73
C VAL A 220 -4.38 -8.93 -22.46
N LEU A 221 -5.39 -8.05 -22.51
CA LEU A 221 -6.79 -8.40 -22.30
C LEU A 221 -7.36 -9.22 -23.46
N THR A 222 -7.16 -8.80 -24.72
CA THR A 222 -7.65 -9.56 -25.88
C THR A 222 -7.11 -10.99 -25.93
N ALA A 223 -5.85 -11.18 -25.53
CA ALA A 223 -5.24 -12.51 -25.40
C ALA A 223 -5.67 -13.28 -24.13
N LYS A 224 -6.57 -12.71 -23.32
CA LYS A 224 -7.10 -13.28 -22.06
C LYS A 224 -6.03 -13.58 -21.02
N LEU A 225 -4.97 -12.76 -20.99
CA LEU A 225 -3.91 -12.88 -19.98
C LEU A 225 -4.30 -12.22 -18.65
N ILE A 226 -5.34 -11.37 -18.66
CA ILE A 226 -6.00 -10.77 -17.51
C ILE A 226 -7.52 -10.83 -17.70
N SER A 227 -8.30 -10.62 -16.64
CA SER A 227 -9.75 -10.44 -16.75
C SER A 227 -10.11 -8.99 -17.09
N GLU A 228 -11.32 -8.76 -17.60
CA GLU A 228 -11.79 -7.39 -17.90
C GLU A 228 -11.85 -6.53 -16.63
N GLU A 229 -12.20 -7.13 -15.50
CA GLU A 229 -12.28 -6.42 -14.23
C GLU A 229 -10.91 -6.04 -13.66
N ASP A 230 -9.82 -6.69 -14.09
CA ASP A 230 -8.46 -6.29 -13.69
C ASP A 230 -8.10 -4.89 -14.21
N LEU A 231 -8.78 -4.38 -15.25
CA LEU A 231 -8.66 -2.99 -15.68
C LEU A 231 -9.17 -1.98 -14.65
N SER A 232 -9.91 -2.43 -13.64
CA SER A 232 -10.36 -1.58 -12.53
C SER A 232 -9.27 -1.39 -11.47
N LEU A 233 -8.18 -2.17 -11.52
CA LEU A 233 -7.09 -2.09 -10.54
C LEU A 233 -6.27 -0.80 -10.66
N TYR A 234 -6.37 -0.07 -11.78
CA TYR A 234 -5.69 1.20 -11.99
C TYR A 234 -6.60 2.22 -12.68
N LYS A 235 -6.26 3.50 -12.49
CA LYS A 235 -6.89 4.61 -13.19
C LYS A 235 -5.87 5.38 -14.01
N VAL A 236 -6.18 5.65 -15.27
CA VAL A 236 -5.40 6.55 -16.12
C VAL A 236 -6.05 7.93 -16.10
N THR A 237 -5.28 8.97 -15.81
CA THR A 237 -5.74 10.37 -15.86
C THR A 237 -4.57 11.30 -16.18
N ASP A 238 -4.87 12.50 -16.68
CA ASP A 238 -3.92 13.60 -16.85
C ASP A 238 -4.29 14.82 -15.99
N SER A 239 -5.16 14.65 -15.00
CA SER A 239 -5.55 15.67 -14.00
C SER A 239 -5.05 15.30 -12.60
N CYS A 240 -4.39 16.25 -11.94
CA CYS A 240 -4.00 16.10 -10.54
C CYS A 240 -5.23 15.96 -9.64
N GLU A 241 -6.29 16.70 -9.92
CA GLU A 241 -7.53 16.68 -9.15
C GLU A 241 -8.19 15.30 -9.18
N GLU A 242 -8.29 14.69 -10.37
CA GLU A 242 -8.82 13.33 -10.52
C GLU A 242 -7.95 12.27 -9.84
N ALA A 243 -6.62 12.45 -9.87
CA ALA A 243 -5.68 11.57 -9.19
C ALA A 243 -5.83 11.65 -7.66
N VAL A 244 -5.97 12.87 -7.13
CA VAL A 244 -6.19 13.10 -5.70
C VAL A 244 -7.54 12.53 -5.27
N GLU A 245 -8.61 12.76 -6.04
CA GLU A 245 -9.92 12.18 -5.75
C GLU A 245 -9.89 10.64 -5.78
N GLU A 246 -9.14 10.04 -6.71
CA GLU A 246 -8.98 8.59 -6.75
C GLU A 246 -8.30 8.06 -5.47
N VAL A 247 -7.25 8.73 -5.01
CA VAL A 247 -6.50 8.31 -3.82
C VAL A 247 -7.32 8.49 -2.54
N LEU A 248 -7.93 9.66 -2.36
CA LEU A 248 -8.66 10.01 -1.14
C LEU A 248 -10.05 9.36 -1.12
N GLY A 249 -10.76 9.40 -2.25
CA GLY A 249 -12.09 8.86 -2.42
C GLY A 249 -12.14 7.34 -2.21
N PHE A 250 -11.06 6.63 -2.52
CA PHE A 250 -10.94 5.19 -2.23
C PHE A 250 -11.07 4.86 -0.74
N TYR A 251 -10.78 5.81 0.15
CA TYR A 251 -10.90 5.63 1.61
C TYR A 251 -12.07 6.39 2.23
N ARG A 252 -13.01 6.88 1.42
CA ARG A 252 -14.16 7.67 1.89
C ARG A 252 -15.03 6.87 2.86
N ARG A 253 -15.52 5.71 2.43
CA ARG A 253 -16.26 4.76 3.28
C ARG A 253 -15.49 3.48 3.52
N TYR A 254 -14.75 2.96 2.55
CA TYR A 254 -13.83 1.84 2.80
C TYR A 254 -12.68 2.30 3.71
N HIS A 255 -12.36 1.52 4.73
CA HIS A 255 -11.24 1.81 5.63
C HIS A 255 -10.07 0.85 5.39
N SER A 256 -10.32 -0.45 5.54
CA SER A 256 -9.28 -1.47 5.42
C SER A 256 -9.91 -2.85 5.22
N MET A 257 -9.09 -3.83 4.90
CA MET A 257 -9.50 -5.22 4.79
C MET A 257 -8.64 -6.12 5.68
N ARG A 258 -9.19 -7.26 6.11
CA ARG A 258 -8.45 -8.31 6.83
C ARG A 258 -9.03 -9.67 6.49
N TYR A 259 -8.15 -10.63 6.22
CA TYR A 259 -8.56 -12.03 6.16
C TYR A 259 -8.62 -12.64 7.56
N VAL A 260 -9.79 -13.18 7.91
CA VAL A 260 -10.00 -13.98 9.12
C VAL A 260 -10.37 -15.39 8.67
N ARG A 261 -9.39 -16.29 8.68
CA ARG A 261 -9.51 -17.65 8.10
C ARG A 261 -9.88 -17.60 6.62
N GLN A 262 -11.11 -18.01 6.27
CA GLN A 262 -11.64 -18.00 4.90
C GLN A 262 -12.47 -16.75 4.59
N GLU A 263 -12.72 -15.91 5.60
CA GLU A 263 -13.58 -14.75 5.47
C GLU A 263 -12.73 -13.51 5.20
N LEU A 264 -13.23 -12.65 4.31
CA LEU A 264 -12.73 -11.32 4.10
C LEU A 264 -13.61 -10.35 4.90
N VAL A 265 -12.99 -9.59 5.78
CA VAL A 265 -13.62 -8.51 6.55
C VAL A 265 -13.21 -7.19 5.91
N LEU A 266 -14.18 -6.47 5.33
CA LEU A 266 -14.00 -5.07 4.96
C LEU A 266 -14.49 -4.20 6.12
N ARG A 267 -13.63 -3.34 6.63
CA ARG A 267 -13.97 -2.33 7.64
C ARG A 267 -14.35 -1.05 6.94
N LEU A 268 -15.38 -0.40 7.44
CA LEU A 268 -15.95 0.81 6.85
C LEU A 268 -15.88 1.98 7.84
N ASN A 269 -15.87 3.20 7.33
CA ASN A 269 -15.97 4.43 8.12
C ASN A 269 -17.43 4.83 8.39
N ALA A 270 -18.39 4.27 7.65
CA ALA A 270 -19.82 4.49 7.82
C ALA A 270 -20.59 3.21 7.50
N GLU A 271 -21.82 3.08 8.02
CA GLU A 271 -22.70 1.96 7.73
C GLU A 271 -23.21 2.01 6.28
N LEU A 272 -23.54 0.83 5.76
CA LEU A 272 -24.24 0.68 4.47
C LEU A 272 -25.74 0.74 4.72
N SER A 273 -26.47 1.44 3.85
CA SER A 273 -27.93 1.41 3.85
C SER A 273 -28.46 0.03 3.43
N GLU A 274 -29.74 -0.24 3.70
CA GLU A 274 -30.41 -1.46 3.22
C GLU A 274 -30.39 -1.57 1.69
N GLU A 275 -30.59 -0.45 0.99
CA GLU A 275 -30.59 -0.40 -0.47
C GLU A 275 -29.20 -0.69 -1.04
N GLU A 276 -28.16 -0.08 -0.47
CA GLU A 276 -26.77 -0.31 -0.89
C GLU A 276 -26.34 -1.76 -0.65
N PHE A 277 -26.75 -2.34 0.47
CA PHE A 277 -26.42 -3.72 0.80
C PHE A 277 -27.11 -4.71 -0.14
N ALA A 278 -28.39 -4.51 -0.44
CA ALA A 278 -29.12 -5.34 -1.40
C ALA A 278 -28.47 -5.26 -2.81
N GLU A 279 -28.03 -4.06 -3.21
CA GLU A 279 -27.35 -3.85 -4.48
C GLU A 279 -25.95 -4.52 -4.51
N ILE A 280 -25.24 -4.55 -3.39
CA ILE A 280 -23.99 -5.30 -3.24
C ILE A 280 -24.21 -6.80 -3.49
N GLU A 281 -25.23 -7.38 -2.86
CA GLU A 281 -25.55 -8.80 -3.02
C GLU A 281 -25.88 -9.13 -4.48
N ASN A 282 -26.68 -8.28 -5.13
CA ASN A 282 -27.09 -8.46 -6.51
C ASN A 282 -25.90 -8.37 -7.49
N ARG A 283 -25.05 -7.35 -7.34
CA ARG A 283 -23.96 -7.07 -8.29
C ARG A 283 -22.72 -7.92 -8.07
N PHE A 284 -22.37 -8.18 -6.81
CA PHE A 284 -21.09 -8.77 -6.44
C PHE A 284 -21.21 -10.18 -5.85
N GLY A 285 -22.40 -10.80 -5.86
CA GLY A 285 -22.58 -12.17 -5.33
C GLY A 285 -21.63 -13.22 -5.94
N LYS A 286 -21.14 -13.02 -7.17
CA LYS A 286 -20.19 -13.92 -7.85
C LYS A 286 -18.83 -14.05 -7.17
N ILE A 287 -18.42 -13.07 -6.37
CA ILE A 287 -17.13 -13.15 -5.66
C ILE A 287 -17.21 -13.91 -4.33
N VAL A 288 -18.41 -14.28 -3.91
CA VAL A 288 -18.68 -14.99 -2.65
C VAL A 288 -18.78 -16.49 -2.91
N THR A 289 -18.05 -17.30 -2.14
CA THR A 289 -18.09 -18.77 -2.26
C THR A 289 -19.26 -19.40 -1.51
N GLU A 290 -19.59 -18.87 -0.34
CA GLU A 290 -20.63 -19.41 0.55
C GLU A 290 -21.18 -18.31 1.46
N GLY A 291 -22.45 -18.44 1.87
CA GLY A 291 -23.04 -17.67 2.97
C GLY A 291 -23.44 -16.22 2.66
N GLY A 292 -23.14 -15.72 1.45
CA GLY A 292 -23.48 -14.36 1.03
C GLY A 292 -22.66 -13.28 1.77
N PHE A 293 -23.12 -12.04 1.63
CA PHE A 293 -22.58 -10.92 2.39
C PHE A 293 -23.28 -10.84 3.74
N ARG A 294 -22.59 -10.32 4.75
CA ARG A 294 -23.23 -9.99 6.03
C ARG A 294 -22.63 -8.76 6.66
N ARG A 295 -23.46 -8.01 7.38
CA ARG A 295 -23.00 -7.00 8.33
C ARG A 295 -22.65 -7.68 9.65
N SER A 296 -21.59 -7.21 10.31
CA SER A 296 -21.16 -7.83 11.57
C SER A 296 -20.53 -6.84 12.53
N ALA A 297 -20.60 -7.15 13.82
CA ALA A 297 -19.70 -6.60 14.82
C ALA A 297 -18.27 -7.15 14.61
N PRO A 298 -17.24 -6.61 15.28
CA PRO A 298 -15.88 -7.14 15.19
C PRO A 298 -15.81 -8.63 15.47
N LEU A 299 -15.10 -9.38 14.63
CA LEU A 299 -14.87 -10.81 14.84
C LEU A 299 -13.90 -11.01 16.02
N LYS A 300 -14.02 -12.15 16.72
CA LYS A 300 -13.14 -12.48 17.86
C LYS A 300 -11.64 -12.44 17.52
N ALA A 301 -11.29 -12.67 16.26
CA ALA A 301 -9.91 -12.65 15.78
C ALA A 301 -9.34 -11.22 15.62
N GLU A 302 -10.18 -10.18 15.65
CA GLU A 302 -9.80 -8.77 15.52
C GLU A 302 -9.50 -8.10 16.87
N LYS A 303 -9.50 -8.85 17.98
CA LYS A 303 -9.26 -8.32 19.34
C LYS A 303 -7.87 -7.69 19.53
N ASP A 304 -6.94 -7.96 18.63
CA ASP A 304 -5.60 -7.38 18.56
C ASP A 304 -5.57 -5.98 17.92
N GLU A 305 -6.71 -5.47 17.44
CA GLU A 305 -6.86 -4.12 16.86
C GLU A 305 -8.04 -3.37 17.52
N PRO A 306 -7.98 -3.11 18.84
CA PRO A 306 -9.08 -2.48 19.58
C PRO A 306 -9.45 -1.09 19.07
N GLU A 307 -8.51 -0.35 18.49
CA GLU A 307 -8.71 0.98 17.92
C GLU A 307 -9.59 0.99 16.67
N LEU A 308 -9.88 -0.18 16.09
CA LEU A 308 -10.74 -0.34 14.94
C LEU A 308 -12.08 -1.01 15.29
N ALA A 309 -12.38 -1.24 16.57
CA ALA A 309 -13.55 -2.01 17.02
C ALA A 309 -14.89 -1.31 16.73
N ASP A 310 -14.90 0.00 16.59
CA ASP A 310 -16.07 0.85 16.34
C ASP A 310 -16.55 0.84 14.87
N LYS A 311 -15.68 0.46 13.94
CA LYS A 311 -15.98 0.48 12.50
C LYS A 311 -17.11 -0.49 12.08
N PRO A 312 -18.00 -0.17 11.15
CA PRO A 312 -18.89 -1.18 10.57
C PRO A 312 -18.11 -2.21 9.75
N ARG A 313 -18.61 -3.45 9.67
CA ARG A 313 -18.01 -4.53 8.84
C ARG A 313 -18.96 -5.01 7.77
N LEU A 314 -18.42 -5.22 6.57
CA LEU A 314 -18.97 -6.12 5.56
C LEU A 314 -18.10 -7.37 5.51
N VAL A 315 -18.69 -8.53 5.81
CA VAL A 315 -17.96 -9.81 5.89
C VAL A 315 -18.54 -10.82 4.90
N PHE A 316 -17.66 -11.55 4.22
CA PHE A 316 -18.06 -12.59 3.25
C PHE A 316 -16.91 -13.56 3.00
N GLN A 317 -17.21 -14.77 2.53
CA GLN A 317 -16.17 -15.70 2.08
C GLN A 317 -15.74 -15.35 0.65
N PHE A 318 -14.64 -14.63 0.50
CA PHE A 318 -14.14 -14.23 -0.80
C PHE A 318 -13.46 -15.40 -1.53
N ASN A 319 -13.73 -15.54 -2.83
CA ASN A 319 -13.19 -16.61 -3.66
C ASN A 319 -11.68 -16.54 -3.94
N ARG A 320 -11.02 -15.42 -3.57
CA ARG A 320 -9.58 -15.15 -3.74
C ARG A 320 -9.09 -15.21 -5.19
N ARG A 321 -9.97 -14.96 -6.16
CA ARG A 321 -9.66 -14.98 -7.59
C ARG A 321 -10.08 -13.71 -8.31
N ASN A 322 -11.26 -13.17 -7.98
CA ASN A 322 -11.82 -12.03 -8.69
C ASN A 322 -11.45 -10.69 -8.02
N LEU A 323 -10.16 -10.38 -8.01
CA LEU A 323 -9.63 -9.19 -7.34
C LEU A 323 -10.07 -7.89 -8.04
N GLY A 324 -10.20 -7.89 -9.38
CA GLY A 324 -10.82 -6.79 -10.11
C GLY A 324 -12.28 -6.52 -9.68
N GLN A 325 -13.09 -7.55 -9.44
CA GLN A 325 -14.45 -7.36 -8.92
C GLN A 325 -14.47 -6.94 -7.44
N LEU A 326 -13.49 -7.37 -6.64
CA LEU A 326 -13.32 -6.86 -5.27
C LEU A 326 -13.01 -5.35 -5.31
N ARG A 327 -12.18 -4.89 -6.25
CA ARG A 327 -11.91 -3.47 -6.46
C ARG A 327 -13.18 -2.71 -6.83
N GLN A 328 -13.97 -3.22 -7.78
CA GLN A 328 -15.25 -2.62 -8.16
C GLN A 328 -16.26 -2.56 -7.00
N LEU A 329 -16.27 -3.56 -6.11
CA LEU A 329 -17.08 -3.54 -4.89
C LEU A 329 -16.66 -2.38 -3.98
N ILE A 330 -15.35 -2.18 -3.78
CA ILE A 330 -14.83 -1.07 -2.98
C ILE A 330 -15.20 0.28 -3.60
N ASP A 331 -15.08 0.41 -4.94
CA ASP A 331 -15.49 1.62 -5.64
C ASP A 331 -16.99 1.92 -5.44
N PHE A 332 -17.85 0.88 -5.52
CA PHE A 332 -19.27 1.01 -5.22
C PHE A 332 -19.54 1.46 -3.79
N ILE A 333 -18.87 0.86 -2.80
CA ILE A 333 -19.00 1.21 -1.38
C ILE A 333 -18.66 2.69 -1.14
N ASN A 334 -17.64 3.21 -1.82
CA ASN A 334 -17.21 4.60 -1.68
C ASN A 334 -18.10 5.59 -2.45
N ALA A 335 -18.70 5.18 -3.57
CA ALA A 335 -19.58 6.05 -4.37
C ALA A 335 -20.89 6.41 -3.65
N GLY A 336 -21.39 5.54 -2.77
CA GLY A 336 -22.58 5.79 -1.97
C GLY A 336 -22.37 6.70 -0.75
N ALA A 337 -21.15 7.19 -0.53
CA ALA A 337 -20.70 7.84 0.70
C ALA A 337 -20.55 9.36 0.62
#